data_AF-A0AAX2CGX2-F1
#
_entry.id   AF-A0AAX2CGX2-F1
#
_cell.length_a   1.000
_cell.length_b   1.000
_cell.length_c   1.000
_cell.angle_alpha   90.00
_cell.angle_beta   90.00
_cell.angle_gamma   90.00
#
_symmetry.space_group_name_H-M   'P 1'
#
loop_
_entity.id
_entity.type
_entity.pdbx_description
1 polymer ?
#
loop_
_entity_poly.entity_id
_entity_poly.type
_entity_poly.pdbx_seq_one_letter_code
_entity_poly.pdbx_strand_id
1 'polypeptide(L)'
;MNLILKAENKLLNIDNTIYIENIFNKSVTKIKVNESIDDARLQKMMYEGIEINKLKDWDSEEGKVLISIFKSVPEKFLLSKDIKVLSKELNIRNVFLLCEQTGTPIEDLLNYRESLENTCIYILGDKNNLLSTILENNGFHVVDTIENVNKRIIGVVEKEFLNSDLDMLDGFDCILPYSVTEMTLGPCIFSLAEFPKEQLGTNVRKSSDSQVIPSYANMLTIYSLLINNLIFLINNTHQKLYVDAALPINRFFHLKLPDMKLVAKTVF
;
A
#
# COMPACT_ATOMS: atom_id res chain seq x y z
N MET A 1 -7.36 -20.05 -4.48
CA MET A 1 -7.55 -19.70 -3.06
C MET A 1 -6.17 -19.51 -2.50
N ASN A 2 -5.92 -18.35 -1.91
CA ASN A 2 -4.64 -18.00 -1.36
C ASN A 2 -4.68 -18.13 0.16
N LEU A 3 -3.58 -18.62 0.73
CA LEU A 3 -3.33 -18.69 2.15
C LEU A 3 -2.27 -17.64 2.51
N ILE A 4 -2.53 -16.88 3.55
CA ILE A 4 -1.60 -15.91 4.09
C ILE A 4 -1.79 -15.84 5.61
N LEU A 5 -0.74 -15.55 6.38
CA LEU A 5 -0.92 -15.26 7.81
C LEU A 5 -1.79 -13.99 7.96
N LYS A 6 -2.75 -13.92 8.88
CA LYS A 6 -3.49 -12.66 9.08
C LYS A 6 -2.55 -11.53 9.49
N ALA A 7 -2.84 -10.30 9.11
CA ALA A 7 -1.99 -9.14 9.40
C ALA A 7 -1.71 -8.93 10.89
N GLU A 8 -2.66 -9.32 11.74
CA GLU A 8 -2.57 -9.23 13.20
C GLU A 8 -1.65 -10.26 13.85
N ASN A 9 -1.02 -11.16 13.08
CA ASN A 9 -0.10 -12.15 13.62
C ASN A 9 1.31 -11.94 13.05
N LYS A 10 2.32 -12.11 13.90
CA LYS A 10 3.74 -12.14 13.54
C LYS A 10 4.33 -13.52 13.83
N LEU A 11 5.36 -13.86 13.07
CA LEU A 11 6.09 -15.11 13.19
C LEU A 11 7.50 -14.86 13.74
N LEU A 12 7.88 -15.64 14.74
CA LEU A 12 9.23 -15.70 15.29
C LEU A 12 9.70 -17.15 15.22
N ASN A 13 10.93 -17.41 14.80
CA ASN A 13 11.54 -18.73 14.93
C ASN A 13 12.70 -18.66 15.92
N ILE A 14 12.68 -19.52 16.94
CA ILE A 14 13.72 -19.64 17.95
C ILE A 14 13.90 -21.13 18.23
N ASP A 15 15.13 -21.63 18.06
CA ASP A 15 15.53 -23.00 18.40
C ASP A 15 14.53 -24.07 17.92
N ASN A 16 14.28 -24.10 16.61
CA ASN A 16 13.35 -25.03 15.94
C ASN A 16 11.91 -24.97 16.46
N THR A 17 11.52 -23.84 17.02
CA THR A 17 10.16 -23.57 17.47
C THR A 17 9.65 -22.32 16.79
N ILE A 18 8.60 -22.49 16.00
CA ILE A 18 7.86 -21.40 15.39
C ILE A 18 6.84 -20.89 16.40
N TYR A 19 6.90 -19.59 16.66
CA TYR A 19 5.97 -18.84 17.48
C TYR A 19 5.12 -17.96 16.57
N ILE A 20 3.80 -18.13 16.66
CA ILE A 20 2.84 -17.25 15.99
C ILE A 20 2.19 -16.40 17.08
N GLU A 21 2.64 -15.16 17.20
CA GLU A 21 2.15 -14.20 18.19
C GLU A 21 1.10 -13.28 17.54
N ASN A 22 -0.03 -13.08 18.21
CA ASN A 22 -0.97 -12.03 17.84
C ASN A 22 -0.48 -10.67 18.38
N ILE A 23 -0.38 -9.69 17.49
CA ILE A 23 0.18 -8.36 17.75
C ILE A 23 -0.58 -7.62 18.86
N PHE A 24 -1.90 -7.75 18.90
CA PHE A 24 -2.76 -6.99 19.84
C PHE A 24 -2.82 -7.64 21.21
N ASN A 25 -3.22 -8.91 21.29
CA ASN A 25 -3.46 -9.56 22.58
C ASN A 25 -2.28 -10.38 23.11
N LYS A 26 -1.16 -10.42 22.36
CA LYS A 26 0.06 -11.16 22.70
C LYS A 26 -0.18 -12.66 22.94
N SER A 27 -1.26 -13.23 22.40
CA SER A 27 -1.48 -14.68 22.39
C SER A 27 -0.46 -15.36 21.49
N VAL A 28 0.14 -16.46 21.97
CA VAL A 28 1.22 -17.15 21.27
C VAL A 28 0.86 -18.62 21.03
N THR A 29 0.91 -19.04 19.77
CA THR A 29 0.90 -20.45 19.38
C THR A 29 2.34 -20.91 19.16
N LYS A 30 2.72 -22.05 19.75
CA LYS A 30 4.05 -22.64 19.59
C LYS A 30 3.98 -23.91 18.77
N ILE A 31 4.86 -24.05 17.79
CA ILE A 31 4.91 -25.19 16.88
C ILE A 31 6.35 -25.64 16.76
N LYS A 32 6.63 -26.86 17.23
CA LYS A 32 7.95 -27.47 17.06
C LYS A 32 8.11 -27.94 15.63
N VAL A 33 9.26 -27.64 15.05
CA VAL A 33 9.64 -28.06 13.71
C VAL A 33 10.98 -28.79 13.75
N ASN A 34 11.28 -29.57 12.71
CA ASN A 34 12.56 -30.25 12.60
C ASN A 34 13.63 -29.30 12.03
N GLU A 35 14.90 -29.56 12.35
CA GLU A 35 16.09 -28.71 12.17
C GLU A 35 16.50 -28.31 10.73
N SER A 36 15.67 -28.52 9.72
CA SER A 36 16.06 -28.38 8.30
C SER A 36 15.19 -27.43 7.49
N ILE A 37 14.78 -26.30 8.06
CA ILE A 37 13.88 -25.33 7.39
C ILE A 37 14.65 -24.04 7.08
N ASP A 38 14.45 -23.52 5.87
CA ASP A 38 14.84 -22.15 5.53
C ASP A 38 13.81 -21.16 6.11
N ASP A 39 14.17 -20.57 7.26
CA ASP A 39 13.34 -19.62 8.00
C ASP A 39 12.94 -18.40 7.17
N ALA A 40 13.87 -17.87 6.38
CA ALA A 40 13.63 -16.68 5.56
C ALA A 40 12.61 -17.01 4.47
N ARG A 41 12.75 -18.18 3.84
CA ARG A 41 11.79 -18.67 2.85
C ARG A 41 10.41 -18.92 3.45
N LEU A 42 10.33 -19.57 4.60
CA LEU A 42 9.05 -19.84 5.28
C LEU A 42 8.33 -18.53 5.66
N GLN A 43 9.06 -17.58 6.27
CA GLN A 43 8.52 -16.27 6.61
C GLN A 43 8.01 -15.54 5.36
N LYS A 44 8.80 -15.55 4.29
CA LYS A 44 8.41 -14.95 3.02
C LYS A 44 7.11 -15.55 2.49
N MET A 45 6.97 -16.88 2.48
CA MET A 45 5.74 -17.55 2.04
C MET A 45 4.53 -17.18 2.91
N MET A 46 4.69 -17.15 4.23
CA MET A 46 3.60 -16.84 5.15
C MET A 46 3.17 -15.38 5.07
N TYR A 47 4.13 -14.48 4.83
CA TYR A 47 3.87 -13.05 4.75
C TYR A 47 3.42 -12.61 3.37
N GLU A 48 3.99 -13.08 2.26
CA GLU A 48 3.58 -12.64 0.92
C GLU A 48 2.30 -13.32 0.44
N GLY A 49 1.93 -14.44 1.08
CA GLY A 49 0.77 -15.23 0.70
C GLY A 49 1.09 -16.20 -0.45
N ILE A 50 0.35 -17.30 -0.49
CA ILE A 50 0.62 -18.40 -1.41
C ILE A 50 -0.67 -18.97 -1.99
N GLU A 51 -0.64 -19.32 -3.27
CA GLU A 51 -1.73 -20.05 -3.89
C GLU A 51 -1.74 -21.51 -3.41
N ILE A 52 -2.80 -21.91 -2.71
CA ILE A 52 -2.94 -23.26 -2.17
C ILE A 52 -3.00 -24.32 -3.27
N ASN A 53 -3.46 -23.95 -4.45
CA ASN A 53 -3.49 -24.86 -5.59
C ASN A 53 -2.08 -25.22 -6.06
N LYS A 54 -1.10 -24.32 -5.84
CA LYS A 54 0.32 -24.55 -6.11
C LYS A 54 1.03 -25.30 -4.97
N LEU A 55 0.43 -25.39 -3.77
CA LEU A 55 1.00 -26.14 -2.64
C LEU A 55 1.08 -27.65 -2.90
N LYS A 56 0.22 -28.20 -3.78
CA LYS A 56 0.22 -29.64 -4.08
C LYS A 56 1.49 -30.10 -4.81
N ASP A 57 2.21 -29.18 -5.43
CA ASP A 57 3.41 -29.46 -6.23
C ASP A 57 4.71 -29.13 -5.48
N TRP A 58 4.64 -28.88 -4.16
CA TRP A 58 5.79 -28.45 -3.35
C TRP A 58 6.35 -29.59 -2.50
N ASP A 59 7.44 -30.19 -2.98
CA ASP A 59 8.22 -31.19 -2.23
C ASP A 59 9.09 -30.58 -1.11
N SER A 60 9.16 -29.25 -1.02
CA SER A 60 9.97 -28.53 -0.04
C SER A 60 9.46 -28.70 1.39
N GLU A 61 10.37 -28.81 2.37
CA GLU A 61 10.03 -28.93 3.78
C GLU A 61 9.24 -27.71 4.31
N GLU A 62 9.53 -26.48 3.83
CA GLU A 62 8.80 -25.26 4.22
C GLU A 62 7.30 -25.37 3.88
N GLY A 63 6.98 -25.92 2.70
CA GLY A 63 5.61 -26.12 2.25
C GLY A 63 4.86 -27.13 3.13
N LYS A 64 5.51 -28.25 3.47
CA LYS A 64 4.92 -29.27 4.36
C LYS A 64 4.66 -28.71 5.76
N VAL A 65 5.61 -27.97 6.29
CA VAL A 65 5.51 -27.30 7.60
C VAL A 65 4.38 -26.29 7.59
N LEU A 66 4.32 -25.41 6.59
CA LEU A 66 3.26 -24.41 6.46
C LEU A 66 1.86 -25.06 6.42
N ILE A 67 1.70 -26.18 5.70
CA ILE A 67 0.42 -26.92 5.66
C ILE A 67 0.09 -27.47 7.05
N SER A 68 1.08 -28.01 7.76
CA SER A 68 0.91 -28.52 9.12
C SER A 68 0.49 -27.43 10.10
N ILE A 69 1.15 -26.26 10.05
CA ILE A 69 0.83 -25.08 10.83
C ILE A 69 -0.62 -24.65 10.54
N PHE A 70 -0.97 -24.50 9.26
CA PHE A 70 -2.32 -24.11 8.85
C PHE A 70 -3.40 -25.08 9.34
N LYS A 71 -3.14 -26.39 9.29
CA LYS A 71 -4.07 -27.41 9.82
C LYS A 71 -4.24 -27.32 11.34
N SER A 72 -3.19 -26.91 12.05
CA SER A 72 -3.18 -26.87 13.51
C SER A 72 -3.81 -25.61 14.08
N VAL A 73 -3.62 -24.46 13.41
CA VAL A 73 -4.14 -23.15 13.82
C VAL A 73 -4.75 -22.37 12.64
N PRO A 74 -5.83 -22.89 12.03
CA PRO A 74 -6.42 -22.31 10.83
C PRO A 74 -6.89 -20.86 11.04
N GLU A 75 -7.28 -20.49 12.26
CA GLU A 75 -7.76 -19.16 12.63
C GLU A 75 -6.70 -18.06 12.53
N LYS A 76 -5.41 -18.42 12.55
CA LYS A 76 -4.28 -17.48 12.38
C LYS A 76 -4.06 -17.08 10.93
N PHE A 77 -4.67 -17.77 9.99
CA PHE A 77 -4.52 -17.54 8.56
C PHE A 77 -5.78 -16.93 7.95
N LEU A 78 -5.58 -16.15 6.89
CA LEU A 78 -6.63 -15.76 5.97
C LEU A 78 -6.62 -16.71 4.77
N LEU A 79 -7.81 -17.21 4.44
CA LEU A 79 -8.10 -17.91 3.19
C LEU A 79 -9.03 -17.04 2.34
N SER A 80 -8.52 -16.52 1.22
CA SER A 80 -9.34 -15.73 0.29
C SER A 80 -9.09 -16.12 -1.16
N LYS A 81 -10.16 -16.04 -1.97
CA LYS A 81 -10.04 -16.09 -3.43
C LYS A 81 -10.01 -14.69 -4.04
N ASP A 82 -10.41 -13.68 -3.28
CA ASP A 82 -10.39 -12.28 -3.69
C ASP A 82 -9.00 -11.69 -3.43
N ILE A 83 -8.36 -11.23 -4.50
CA ILE A 83 -7.05 -10.58 -4.46
C ILE A 83 -7.11 -9.25 -3.69
N LYS A 84 -8.23 -8.52 -3.76
CA LYS A 84 -8.38 -7.21 -3.10
C LYS A 84 -8.27 -7.36 -1.58
N VAL A 85 -8.91 -8.39 -1.02
CA VAL A 85 -8.84 -8.71 0.42
C VAL A 85 -7.42 -9.10 0.84
N LEU A 86 -6.71 -9.87 0.01
CA LEU A 86 -5.32 -10.27 0.30
C LEU A 86 -4.37 -9.09 0.29
N SER A 87 -4.46 -8.24 -0.73
CA SER A 87 -3.67 -7.01 -0.82
C SER A 87 -3.93 -6.09 0.36
N LYS A 88 -5.19 -5.98 0.79
CA LYS A 88 -5.56 -5.24 2.00
C LYS A 88 -4.84 -5.79 3.24
N GLU A 89 -4.89 -7.10 3.49
CA GLU A 89 -4.18 -7.73 4.62
C GLU A 89 -2.66 -7.52 4.55
N LEU A 90 -2.06 -7.64 3.37
CA LEU A 90 -0.64 -7.38 3.15
C LEU A 90 -0.26 -5.94 3.51
N ASN A 91 -1.04 -4.99 3.02
CA ASN A 91 -0.80 -3.55 3.22
C ASN A 91 -0.91 -3.15 4.69
N ILE A 92 -1.94 -3.63 5.41
CA ILE A 92 -2.10 -3.30 6.84
C ILE A 92 -1.09 -4.03 7.74
N ARG A 93 -0.56 -5.19 7.32
CA ARG A 93 0.44 -5.89 8.14
C ARG A 93 1.68 -5.04 8.38
N ASN A 94 2.22 -4.42 7.33
CA ASN A 94 3.41 -3.59 7.46
C ASN A 94 3.19 -2.47 8.48
N VAL A 95 2.00 -1.88 8.49
CA VAL A 95 1.61 -0.86 9.48
C VAL A 95 1.59 -1.45 10.89
N PHE A 96 0.95 -2.60 11.10
CA PHE A 96 0.87 -3.24 12.42
C PHE A 96 2.23 -3.66 12.95
N LEU A 97 3.12 -4.21 12.10
CA LEU A 97 4.47 -4.59 12.49
C LEU A 97 5.31 -3.37 12.90
N LEU A 98 5.24 -2.27 12.15
CA LEU A 98 5.93 -1.02 12.51
C LEU A 98 5.39 -0.44 13.82
N CYS A 99 4.07 -0.42 13.98
CA CYS A 99 3.44 0.11 15.18
C CYS A 99 3.75 -0.70 16.44
N GLU A 100 3.92 -2.02 16.31
CA GLU A 100 4.34 -2.88 17.40
C GLU A 100 5.74 -2.50 17.92
N GLN A 101 6.66 -2.19 17.01
CA GLN A 101 8.01 -1.74 17.36
C GLN A 101 8.02 -0.38 18.05
N THR A 102 7.06 0.48 17.74
CA THR A 102 6.98 1.85 18.28
C THR A 102 6.11 1.96 19.53
N GLY A 103 5.48 0.87 19.98
CA GLY A 103 4.65 0.84 21.18
C GLY A 103 3.32 1.57 21.03
N THR A 104 2.74 1.59 19.82
CA THR A 104 1.46 2.24 19.56
C THR A 104 0.31 1.56 20.33
N PRO A 105 -0.63 2.33 20.93
CA PRO A 105 -1.83 1.78 21.55
C PRO A 105 -2.67 0.91 20.60
N ILE A 106 -3.29 -0.14 21.15
CA ILE A 106 -4.10 -1.10 20.36
C ILE A 106 -5.33 -0.42 19.77
N GLU A 107 -5.94 0.51 20.52
CA GLU A 107 -7.13 1.25 20.11
C GLU A 107 -6.86 2.05 18.83
N ASP A 108 -5.70 2.67 18.70
CA ASP A 108 -5.30 3.42 17.50
C ASP A 108 -5.17 2.49 16.27
N LEU A 109 -4.67 1.27 16.46
CA LEU A 109 -4.54 0.28 15.40
C LEU A 109 -5.89 -0.29 14.95
N LEU A 110 -6.83 -0.47 15.88
CA LEU A 110 -8.21 -0.83 15.56
C LEU A 110 -8.91 0.29 14.80
N ASN A 111 -8.74 1.54 15.25
CA ASN A 111 -9.26 2.72 14.56
C ASN A 111 -8.70 2.85 13.14
N TYR A 112 -7.42 2.52 12.92
CA TYR A 112 -6.83 2.51 11.58
C TYR A 112 -7.49 1.47 10.67
N ARG A 113 -7.68 0.25 11.17
CA ARG A 113 -8.35 -0.82 10.40
C ARG A 113 -9.76 -0.40 9.98
N GLU A 114 -10.50 0.22 10.89
CA GLU A 114 -11.83 0.79 10.61
C GLU A 114 -11.75 1.94 9.60
N SER A 115 -10.78 2.85 9.77
CA SER A 115 -10.55 3.97 8.86
C SER A 115 -10.28 3.52 7.43
N LEU A 116 -9.57 2.40 7.23
CA LEU A 116 -9.33 1.83 5.91
C LEU A 116 -10.61 1.34 5.21
N GLU A 117 -11.60 0.90 5.97
CA GLU A 117 -12.91 0.47 5.44
C GLU A 117 -13.87 1.65 5.23
N ASN A 118 -13.67 2.70 6.01
CA ASN A 118 -14.52 3.90 6.04
C ASN A 118 -13.91 5.09 5.31
N THR A 119 -12.80 4.91 4.58
CA THR A 119 -12.24 5.94 3.69
C THR A 119 -12.44 5.54 2.23
N CYS A 120 -13.08 6.42 1.48
CA CYS A 120 -13.24 6.32 0.04
C CYS A 120 -12.12 7.08 -0.67
N ILE A 121 -11.70 6.57 -1.82
CA ILE A 121 -10.77 7.25 -2.73
C ILE A 121 -11.54 7.69 -3.96
N TYR A 122 -11.50 8.97 -4.26
CA TYR A 122 -12.06 9.52 -5.49
C TYR A 122 -10.90 9.96 -6.39
N ILE A 123 -10.99 9.70 -7.70
CA ILE A 123 -9.87 9.95 -8.62
C ILE A 123 -10.29 10.93 -9.72
N LEU A 124 -9.57 12.06 -9.81
CA LEU A 124 -9.69 13.01 -10.91
C LEU A 124 -8.52 12.83 -11.87
N GLY A 125 -8.82 12.49 -13.12
CA GLY A 125 -7.83 12.35 -14.20
C GLY A 125 -7.53 10.92 -14.66
N ASP A 126 -8.19 9.90 -14.10
CA ASP A 126 -7.96 8.52 -14.53
C ASP A 126 -8.74 8.14 -15.81
N LYS A 127 -8.36 8.73 -16.94
CA LYS A 127 -9.05 8.56 -18.25
C LYS A 127 -9.18 7.09 -18.70
N ASN A 128 -8.27 6.22 -18.27
CA ASN A 128 -8.23 4.81 -18.67
C ASN A 128 -8.61 3.83 -17.55
N ASN A 129 -9.09 4.33 -16.40
CA ASN A 129 -9.39 3.53 -15.20
C ASN A 129 -8.21 2.68 -14.68
N LEU A 130 -6.98 3.01 -15.07
CA LEU A 130 -5.80 2.23 -14.73
C LEU A 130 -5.46 2.40 -13.25
N LEU A 131 -5.48 3.66 -12.76
CA LEU A 131 -5.17 3.96 -11.36
C LEU A 131 -6.27 3.42 -10.45
N SER A 132 -7.54 3.61 -10.80
CA SER A 132 -8.71 3.04 -10.12
C SER A 132 -8.57 1.53 -9.98
N THR A 133 -8.29 0.82 -11.07
CA THR A 133 -8.12 -0.64 -11.06
C THR A 133 -6.96 -1.06 -10.14
N ILE A 134 -5.84 -0.33 -10.18
CA ILE A 134 -4.68 -0.62 -9.33
C ILE A 134 -5.02 -0.40 -7.86
N LEU A 135 -5.65 0.71 -7.49
CA LEU A 135 -6.02 1.01 -6.11
C LEU A 135 -7.05 0.00 -5.58
N GLU A 136 -8.07 -0.33 -6.37
CA GLU A 136 -9.02 -1.38 -6.01
C GLU A 136 -8.34 -2.73 -5.78
N ASN A 137 -7.40 -3.12 -6.66
CA ASN A 137 -6.62 -4.35 -6.50
C ASN A 137 -5.71 -4.34 -5.27
N ASN A 138 -5.40 -3.14 -4.74
CA ASN A 138 -4.66 -2.95 -3.50
C ASN A 138 -5.57 -2.84 -2.25
N GLY A 139 -6.89 -3.04 -2.43
CA GLY A 139 -7.85 -3.10 -1.33
C GLY A 139 -8.41 -1.75 -0.90
N PHE A 140 -8.18 -0.68 -1.67
CA PHE A 140 -8.83 0.61 -1.43
C PHE A 140 -10.25 0.62 -1.98
N HIS A 141 -11.13 1.39 -1.33
CA HIS A 141 -12.49 1.61 -1.79
C HIS A 141 -12.52 2.82 -2.74
N VAL A 142 -12.44 2.58 -4.05
CA VAL A 142 -12.53 3.63 -5.07
C VAL A 142 -14.01 3.91 -5.37
N VAL A 143 -14.38 5.18 -5.52
CA VAL A 143 -15.76 5.63 -5.80
C VAL A 143 -15.80 6.54 -7.03
N ASP A 144 -16.87 6.42 -7.82
CA ASP A 144 -17.05 7.19 -9.07
C ASP A 144 -17.76 8.54 -8.86
N THR A 145 -18.39 8.74 -7.70
CA THR A 145 -19.12 9.97 -7.35
C THR A 145 -18.91 10.32 -5.87
N ILE A 146 -18.98 11.61 -5.57
CA ILE A 146 -18.82 12.16 -4.21
C ILE A 146 -20.17 12.18 -3.46
N GLU A 147 -21.29 12.12 -4.19
CA GLU A 147 -22.63 12.28 -3.62
C GLU A 147 -23.00 11.14 -2.64
N ASN A 148 -23.55 11.52 -1.47
CA ASN A 148 -24.09 10.63 -0.42
C ASN A 148 -23.08 9.71 0.28
N VAL A 149 -21.80 10.05 0.25
CA VAL A 149 -20.77 9.27 0.96
C VAL A 149 -20.67 9.78 2.40
N ASN A 150 -21.30 9.08 3.35
CA ASN A 150 -21.15 9.31 4.82
C ASN A 150 -19.77 8.87 5.37
N LYS A 151 -18.74 8.88 4.52
CA LYS A 151 -17.40 8.34 4.78
C LYS A 151 -16.36 9.40 4.47
N ARG A 152 -15.18 9.27 5.06
CA ARG A 152 -14.03 10.13 4.74
C ARG A 152 -13.66 9.96 3.26
N ILE A 153 -13.36 11.02 2.54
CA ILE A 153 -13.03 10.97 1.10
C ILE A 153 -11.66 11.63 0.86
N ILE A 154 -10.74 10.87 0.27
CA ILE A 154 -9.46 11.39 -0.22
C ILE A 154 -9.55 11.53 -1.74
N GLY A 155 -9.33 12.75 -2.24
CA GLY A 155 -9.24 13.04 -3.67
C GLY A 155 -7.82 12.79 -4.19
N VAL A 156 -7.63 11.84 -5.09
CA VAL A 156 -6.37 11.64 -5.82
C VAL A 156 -6.49 12.35 -7.16
N VAL A 157 -5.73 13.42 -7.34
CA VAL A 157 -5.99 14.38 -8.42
C VAL A 157 -4.77 14.53 -9.32
N GLU A 158 -4.92 14.24 -10.60
CA GLU A 158 -3.87 14.53 -11.57
C GLU A 158 -3.69 16.05 -11.68
N LYS A 159 -2.44 16.53 -11.61
CA LYS A 159 -2.10 17.97 -11.53
C LYS A 159 -2.74 18.81 -12.63
N GLU A 160 -2.99 18.25 -13.80
CA GLU A 160 -3.66 18.94 -14.91
C GLU A 160 -5.08 19.40 -14.54
N PHE A 161 -5.77 18.68 -13.64
CA PHE A 161 -7.12 18.96 -13.17
C PHE A 161 -7.18 19.92 -11.99
N LEU A 162 -6.05 20.19 -11.30
CA LEU A 162 -5.99 21.22 -10.25
C LEU A 162 -6.21 22.64 -10.79
N ASN A 163 -6.00 22.81 -12.10
CA ASN A 163 -6.25 24.06 -12.83
C ASN A 163 -7.71 24.23 -13.26
N SER A 164 -8.52 23.17 -13.16
CA SER A 164 -9.94 23.21 -13.47
C SER A 164 -10.75 23.62 -12.24
N ASP A 165 -12.04 23.91 -12.45
CA ASP A 165 -12.99 24.45 -11.47
C ASP A 165 -12.71 24.01 -10.02
N LEU A 166 -12.23 24.95 -9.19
CA LEU A 166 -11.82 24.68 -7.79
C LEU A 166 -13.00 24.20 -6.94
N ASP A 167 -14.22 24.53 -7.35
CA ASP A 167 -15.46 24.12 -6.69
C ASP A 167 -15.65 22.59 -6.76
N MET A 168 -15.03 21.90 -7.74
CA MET A 168 -15.02 20.43 -7.81
C MET A 168 -14.10 19.78 -6.77
N LEU A 169 -13.22 20.56 -6.14
CA LEU A 169 -12.35 20.10 -5.06
C LEU A 169 -12.99 20.27 -3.68
N ASP A 170 -14.12 20.98 -3.60
CA ASP A 170 -14.91 21.10 -2.39
C ASP A 170 -15.61 19.75 -2.10
N GLY A 171 -15.37 19.21 -0.90
CA GLY A 171 -15.94 17.93 -0.45
C GLY A 171 -14.93 16.83 -0.18
N PHE A 172 -13.64 17.03 -0.46
CA PHE A 172 -12.58 16.12 -0.02
C PHE A 172 -12.03 16.50 1.36
N ASP A 173 -11.76 15.51 2.20
CA ASP A 173 -11.04 15.71 3.47
C ASP A 173 -9.54 15.98 3.24
N CYS A 174 -9.01 15.47 2.13
CA CYS A 174 -7.62 15.62 1.72
C CYS A 174 -7.51 15.39 0.22
N ILE A 175 -6.67 16.17 -0.45
CA ILE A 175 -6.33 16.01 -1.85
C ILE A 175 -4.86 15.59 -1.95
N LEU A 176 -4.59 14.51 -2.67
CA LEU A 176 -3.25 14.02 -2.98
C LEU A 176 -2.98 14.25 -4.48
N PRO A 177 -2.32 15.35 -4.85
CA PRO A 177 -2.04 15.66 -6.24
C PRO A 177 -0.88 14.81 -6.77
N TYR A 178 -0.95 14.40 -8.03
CA TYR A 178 0.12 13.62 -8.68
C TYR A 178 0.30 13.98 -10.15
N SER A 179 1.45 13.64 -10.73
CA SER A 179 1.69 13.66 -12.17
C SER A 179 2.64 12.55 -12.56
N VAL A 180 2.20 11.68 -13.47
CA VAL A 180 3.05 10.62 -14.03
C VAL A 180 4.08 11.23 -15.00
N THR A 181 3.67 12.20 -15.80
CA THR A 181 4.53 12.87 -16.79
C THR A 181 5.66 13.64 -16.13
N GLU A 182 5.36 14.41 -15.08
CA GLU A 182 6.36 15.17 -14.33
C GLU A 182 7.06 14.32 -13.26
N MET A 183 6.62 13.07 -13.05
CA MET A 183 7.10 12.18 -11.99
C MET A 183 7.03 12.84 -10.61
N THR A 184 5.87 13.40 -10.28
CA THR A 184 5.64 14.12 -9.02
C THR A 184 4.46 13.58 -8.23
N LEU A 185 4.55 13.74 -6.91
CA LEU A 185 3.51 13.43 -5.95
C LEU A 185 3.52 14.50 -4.84
N GLY A 186 2.34 15.00 -4.49
CA GLY A 186 2.13 16.00 -3.46
C GLY A 186 2.41 17.45 -3.88
N PRO A 187 2.31 18.37 -2.91
CA PRO A 187 1.98 18.14 -1.50
C PRO A 187 0.52 17.75 -1.26
N CYS A 188 0.22 17.09 -0.14
CA CYS A 188 -1.17 16.88 0.26
C CYS A 188 -1.85 18.21 0.61
N ILE A 189 -3.09 18.39 0.19
CA ILE A 189 -3.88 19.60 0.43
C ILE A 189 -5.04 19.23 1.35
N PHE A 190 -5.01 19.71 2.60
CA PHE A 190 -6.09 19.51 3.58
C PHE A 190 -7.06 20.69 3.64
N SER A 191 -6.63 21.85 3.15
CA SER A 191 -7.43 23.06 3.04
C SER A 191 -7.05 23.81 1.78
N LEU A 192 -8.02 24.05 0.90
CA LEU A 192 -7.82 24.85 -0.32
C LEU A 192 -7.39 26.29 0.01
N ALA A 193 -7.72 26.79 1.20
CA ALA A 193 -7.32 28.13 1.65
C ALA A 193 -5.85 28.21 2.08
N GLU A 194 -5.23 27.09 2.46
CA GLU A 194 -3.83 27.03 2.91
C GLU A 194 -2.86 26.85 1.73
N PHE A 195 -3.36 26.54 0.54
CA PHE A 195 -2.53 26.32 -0.65
C PHE A 195 -2.43 27.58 -1.52
N PRO A 196 -1.21 28.09 -1.80
CA PRO A 196 -1.06 29.22 -2.69
C PRO A 196 -1.61 28.89 -4.09
N LYS A 197 -2.55 29.68 -4.60
CA LYS A 197 -3.08 29.56 -5.99
C LYS A 197 -1.96 29.55 -7.05
N GLU A 198 -0.81 30.15 -6.73
CA GLU A 198 0.42 30.20 -7.53
C GLU A 198 1.16 28.85 -7.62
N GLN A 199 0.83 27.86 -6.79
CA GLN A 199 1.37 26.50 -6.85
C GLN A 199 0.38 25.47 -7.40
N LEU A 200 -0.91 25.84 -7.50
CA LEU A 200 -2.00 25.02 -8.04
C LEU A 200 -1.97 24.90 -9.57
N GLY A 201 -1.04 25.56 -10.26
CA GLY A 201 -1.18 25.65 -11.71
C GLY A 201 -0.13 26.36 -12.57
N THR A 202 0.60 27.32 -12.02
CA THR A 202 1.32 28.27 -12.89
C THR A 202 2.65 27.80 -13.47
N ASN A 203 3.10 26.57 -13.14
CA ASN A 203 4.35 26.00 -13.67
C ASN A 203 4.19 24.57 -14.21
N VAL A 204 2.99 24.12 -14.55
CA VAL A 204 2.89 23.00 -15.51
C VAL A 204 3.42 23.57 -16.81
N ARG A 205 4.72 23.39 -17.06
CA ARG A 205 5.27 23.61 -18.39
C ARG A 205 4.41 22.74 -19.27
N LYS A 206 3.51 23.36 -20.04
CA LYS A 206 3.06 22.78 -21.31
C LYS A 206 4.36 22.60 -22.08
N SER A 207 5.01 21.45 -21.92
CA SER A 207 6.08 21.06 -22.81
C SER A 207 5.48 21.22 -24.18
N SER A 208 6.20 21.93 -25.05
CA SER A 208 5.81 22.13 -26.45
C SER A 208 5.51 20.80 -27.16
N ASP A 209 5.95 19.67 -26.58
CA ASP A 209 5.54 18.33 -26.92
C ASP A 209 4.31 17.91 -26.11
N SER A 210 3.13 18.18 -26.64
CA SER A 210 1.83 17.73 -26.13
C SER A 210 1.59 16.21 -26.31
N GLN A 211 2.64 15.40 -26.37
CA GLN A 211 2.60 13.95 -26.65
C GLN A 211 3.64 13.14 -25.87
N VAL A 212 4.14 13.63 -24.73
CA VAL A 212 4.99 12.79 -23.87
C VAL A 212 4.11 11.72 -23.22
N ILE A 213 4.05 10.53 -23.82
CA ILE A 213 3.44 9.36 -23.22
C ILE A 213 4.39 8.88 -22.13
N PRO A 214 4.02 8.93 -20.83
CA PRO A 214 4.90 8.49 -19.77
C PRO A 214 5.20 6.99 -19.93
N SER A 215 6.44 6.62 -19.61
CA SER A 215 6.84 5.21 -19.66
C SER A 215 6.04 4.37 -18.66
N TYR A 216 5.92 3.07 -18.92
CA TYR A 216 5.29 2.15 -17.98
C TYR A 216 5.99 2.12 -16.61
N ALA A 217 7.32 2.29 -16.60
CA ALA A 217 8.10 2.39 -15.36
C ALA A 217 7.75 3.65 -14.55
N ASN A 218 7.50 4.78 -15.22
CA ASN A 218 7.07 6.02 -14.57
C ASN A 218 5.71 5.83 -13.89
N MET A 219 4.75 5.24 -14.60
CA MET A 219 3.42 4.91 -14.08
C MET A 219 3.51 4.05 -12.81
N LEU A 220 4.21 2.92 -12.89
CA LEU A 220 4.36 2.01 -11.75
C LEU A 220 5.01 2.68 -10.54
N THR A 221 6.02 3.52 -10.77
CA THR A 221 6.74 4.21 -9.69
C THR A 221 5.81 5.18 -8.94
N ILE A 222 5.11 6.05 -9.68
CA ILE A 222 4.21 7.04 -9.08
C ILE A 222 3.02 6.36 -8.40
N TYR A 223 2.46 5.32 -9.01
CA TYR A 223 1.33 4.58 -8.43
C TYR A 223 1.73 3.82 -7.16
N SER A 224 2.93 3.25 -7.11
CA SER A 224 3.45 2.61 -5.89
C SER A 224 3.60 3.62 -4.74
N LEU A 225 4.09 4.83 -5.05
CA LEU A 225 4.19 5.90 -4.06
C LEU A 225 2.80 6.40 -3.63
N LEU A 226 1.84 6.52 -4.55
CA LEU A 226 0.46 6.87 -4.24
C LEU A 226 -0.15 5.88 -3.23
N ILE A 227 -0.01 4.58 -3.46
CA ILE A 227 -0.52 3.53 -2.57
C ILE A 227 0.04 3.68 -1.16
N ASN A 228 1.37 3.83 -1.03
CA ASN A 228 2.02 4.02 0.27
C ASN A 228 1.55 5.30 0.98
N ASN A 229 1.32 6.37 0.22
CA ASN A 229 0.84 7.62 0.76
C ASN A 229 -0.62 7.57 1.18
N LEU A 230 -1.47 6.86 0.44
CA LEU A 230 -2.86 6.63 0.83
C LEU A 230 -2.94 5.79 2.11
N ILE A 231 -2.15 4.72 2.22
CA ILE A 231 -2.02 3.93 3.46
C ILE A 231 -1.68 4.86 4.64
N PHE A 232 -0.72 5.76 4.43
CA PHE A 232 -0.34 6.74 5.46
C PHE A 232 -1.46 7.72 5.79
N LEU A 233 -2.11 8.35 4.79
CA LEU A 233 -3.15 9.36 5.00
C LEU A 233 -4.38 8.81 5.71
N ILE A 234 -4.72 7.55 5.44
CA ILE A 234 -5.76 6.81 6.14
C ILE A 234 -5.33 6.52 7.58
N ASN A 235 -4.03 6.31 7.82
CA ASN A 235 -3.49 6.03 9.13
C ASN A 235 -3.26 7.29 9.99
N ASN A 236 -4.24 7.63 10.82
CA ASN A 236 -4.12 8.74 11.77
C ASN A 236 -3.17 8.45 12.96
N THR A 237 -2.70 7.22 13.11
CA THR A 237 -1.71 6.81 14.12
C THR A 237 -0.36 7.49 13.93
N HIS A 238 -0.04 7.89 12.68
CA HIS A 238 1.28 8.38 12.31
C HIS A 238 1.51 9.89 12.51
N GLN A 239 0.57 10.67 13.08
CA GLN A 239 0.90 12.03 13.53
C GLN A 239 2.07 12.04 14.54
N LYS A 240 2.32 10.91 15.23
CA LYS A 240 3.45 10.71 16.17
C LYS A 240 4.68 10.04 15.54
N LEU A 241 4.57 9.48 14.33
CA LEU A 241 5.64 8.77 13.63
C LEU A 241 6.26 9.65 12.53
N TYR A 242 6.65 10.87 12.88
CA TYR A 242 7.67 11.63 12.16
C TYR A 242 9.03 10.92 12.27
N VAL A 243 9.13 9.73 11.70
CA VAL A 243 10.42 9.12 11.37
C VAL A 243 10.63 9.37 9.89
N ASP A 244 10.97 10.62 9.58
CA ASP A 244 11.76 11.12 8.44
C ASP A 244 11.76 10.33 7.10
N ALA A 245 10.65 9.69 6.73
CA ALA A 245 10.52 8.91 5.52
C ALA A 245 9.72 9.71 4.48
N ALA A 246 10.22 10.88 4.09
CA ALA A 246 9.89 11.49 2.80
C ALA A 246 8.41 11.40 2.35
N LEU A 247 7.45 11.71 3.23
CA LEU A 247 6.04 11.74 2.87
C LEU A 247 5.68 13.14 2.30
N PRO A 248 4.87 13.23 1.22
CA PRO A 248 4.49 14.44 0.52
C PRO A 248 3.53 15.35 1.30
N ILE A 249 3.34 15.13 2.60
CA ILE A 249 2.44 15.96 3.40
C ILE A 249 2.86 17.43 3.32
N ASN A 250 4.17 17.72 3.29
CA ASN A 250 4.73 19.08 3.25
C ASN A 250 5.83 19.27 2.16
N ARG A 251 6.02 18.33 1.23
CA ARG A 251 7.15 18.34 0.29
C ARG A 251 6.73 17.95 -1.13
N PHE A 252 7.33 18.59 -2.13
CA PHE A 252 7.25 18.19 -3.54
C PHE A 252 8.33 17.15 -3.83
N PHE A 253 7.95 15.97 -4.32
CA PHE A 253 8.90 15.01 -4.85
C PHE A 253 9.02 15.16 -6.36
N HIS A 254 10.26 15.30 -6.84
CA HIS A 254 10.61 15.15 -8.25
C HIS A 254 11.51 13.93 -8.38
N LEU A 255 10.98 12.86 -8.97
CA LEU A 255 11.74 11.64 -9.17
C LEU A 255 12.43 11.70 -10.52
N LYS A 256 13.74 11.42 -10.51
CA LYS A 256 14.52 11.16 -11.73
C LYS A 256 14.85 9.68 -11.75
N LEU A 257 14.47 8.97 -12.82
CA LEU A 257 15.00 7.64 -13.06
C LEU A 257 16.51 7.73 -13.33
N PRO A 258 17.32 6.77 -12.87
CA PRO A 258 18.73 6.70 -13.26
C PRO A 258 18.83 6.52 -14.77
N ASP A 259 19.77 7.22 -15.41
CA ASP A 259 20.05 7.06 -16.85
C ASP A 259 20.45 5.60 -17.16
N MET A 260 19.52 4.82 -17.71
CA MET A 260 19.80 3.47 -18.18
C MET A 260 20.56 3.54 -19.51
N LYS A 261 21.89 3.38 -19.46
CA LYS A 261 22.69 3.10 -20.65
C LYS A 261 22.63 1.62 -21.00
N LEU A 262 21.95 1.28 -22.10
CA LEU A 262 22.08 -0.02 -22.74
C LEU A 262 23.44 -0.07 -23.47
N VAL A 263 24.40 -0.82 -22.93
CA VAL A 263 25.66 -1.12 -23.62
C VAL A 263 25.56 -2.50 -24.23
N ALA A 264 25.25 -2.58 -25.52
CA ALA A 264 25.39 -3.82 -26.27
C ALA A 264 26.90 -4.08 -26.49
N LYS A 265 27.47 -5.03 -25.74
CA LYS A 265 28.80 -5.57 -26.05
C LYS A 265 28.63 -6.77 -26.98
N THR A 266 29.11 -6.65 -28.20
CA THR A 266 29.35 -7.81 -29.06
C THR A 266 30.53 -8.58 -28.47
N VAL A 267 30.28 -9.82 -28.04
CA VAL A 267 31.34 -10.73 -27.60
C VAL A 267 31.94 -11.34 -28.87
N PHE A 268 33.18 -10.99 -29.18
CA PHE A 268 34.02 -11.67 -30.17
C PHE A 268 34.87 -12.73 -29.49
#